data_AF-A0A0F9RWE5-F1
#
_entry.id   AF-A0A0F9RWE5-F1
#
_cell.length_a   1.000
_cell.length_b   1.000
_cell.length_c   1.000
_cell.angle_alpha   90.00
_cell.angle_beta   90.00
_cell.angle_gamma   90.00
#
_symmetry.space_group_name_H-M   'P 1'
#
loop_
_entity.id
_entity.type
_entity.pdbx_description
1 polymer ?
#
loop_
_entity_poly.entity_id
_entity_poly.type
_entity_poly.pdbx_seq_one_letter_code
_entity_poly.pdbx_strand_id
1 'polypeptide(L)'
;MISEFCYLYTYGTWTGNDHPKFGAAKNSWLTGTASWTMKAATDWILGIRSDFHGLKINPCIPKKWDKFRVTRYFRNAIYDIQVQNPEHRSKGIKLVKVDNIIKENNLLPVFKDGKKHDVKVLMG
;
A
#
# COMPACT_ATOMS: atom_id res chain seq x y z
N MET A 1 -16.97 -17.83 -8.95
CA MET A 1 -17.16 -16.39 -9.20
C MET A 1 -15.82 -15.70 -9.00
N ILE A 2 -14.99 -15.66 -10.05
CA ILE A 2 -13.69 -14.98 -10.02
C ILE A 2 -13.92 -13.61 -10.68
N SER A 3 -14.61 -12.72 -9.98
CA SER A 3 -14.93 -11.39 -10.50
C SER A 3 -13.81 -10.42 -10.10
N GLU A 4 -13.18 -9.87 -11.14
CA GLU A 4 -12.17 -8.80 -11.12
C GLU A 4 -10.72 -9.23 -10.86
N PHE A 5 -10.09 -9.80 -11.89
CA PHE A 5 -8.64 -9.63 -12.05
C PHE A 5 -8.37 -8.15 -12.35
N CYS A 6 -7.85 -7.41 -11.36
CA CYS A 6 -7.21 -6.12 -11.60
C CYS A 6 -5.92 -6.38 -12.40
N TYR A 7 -6.04 -6.37 -13.72
CA TYR A 7 -4.88 -6.45 -14.60
C TYR A 7 -4.14 -5.13 -14.55
N LEU A 8 -2.93 -5.15 -13.96
CA LEU A 8 -2.04 -4.02 -14.02
C LEU A 8 -1.49 -3.91 -15.46
N TYR A 9 -2.16 -3.11 -16.29
CA TYR A 9 -1.74 -2.89 -17.66
C TYR A 9 -0.44 -2.09 -17.65
N THR A 10 0.66 -2.77 -17.99
CA THR A 10 1.99 -2.16 -18.01
C THR A 10 2.62 -2.33 -19.37
N TYR A 11 3.45 -1.35 -19.72
CA TYR A 11 4.24 -1.36 -20.95
C TYR A 11 5.71 -1.58 -20.58
N GLY A 12 6.37 -2.47 -21.32
CA GLY A 12 7.78 -2.81 -21.09
C GLY A 12 8.74 -1.73 -21.54
N THR A 13 8.37 -0.94 -22.56
CA THR A 13 9.22 0.15 -23.08
C THR A 13 8.39 1.36 -23.48
N TRP A 14 8.99 2.53 -23.30
CA TRP A 14 8.48 3.81 -23.75
C TRP A 14 9.49 4.42 -24.71
N THR A 15 8.97 5.12 -25.71
CA THR A 15 9.81 5.80 -26.69
C THR A 15 10.37 7.09 -26.08
N GLY A 16 11.70 7.20 -26.02
CA GLY A 16 12.42 8.33 -25.42
C GLY A 16 12.23 9.66 -26.16
N ASN A 17 12.67 10.75 -25.54
CA ASN A 17 12.50 12.13 -26.03
C ASN A 17 13.23 12.39 -27.35
N ASP A 18 14.25 11.61 -27.69
CA ASP A 18 15.02 11.75 -28.93
C ASP A 18 14.31 11.20 -30.18
N HIS A 19 13.14 10.56 -30.03
CA HIS A 19 12.43 9.92 -31.13
C HIS A 19 11.14 10.69 -31.49
N PRO A 20 10.77 10.81 -32.78
CA PRO A 20 9.58 11.58 -33.22
C PRO A 20 8.25 11.16 -32.60
N LYS A 21 8.17 9.89 -32.14
CA LYS A 21 7.03 9.32 -31.42
C LYS A 21 7.25 9.27 -29.90
N PHE A 22 7.79 10.34 -29.31
CA PHE A 22 8.01 10.44 -27.86
C PHE A 22 6.75 10.04 -27.07
N GLY A 23 6.94 9.22 -26.03
CA GLY A 23 5.85 8.74 -25.17
C GLY A 23 5.04 7.56 -25.73
N ALA A 24 5.33 7.08 -26.95
CA ALA A 24 4.66 5.89 -27.48
C ALA A 24 5.11 4.64 -26.71
N ALA A 25 4.15 3.92 -26.15
CA ALA A 25 4.38 2.71 -25.35
C ALA A 25 4.37 1.44 -26.22
N LYS A 26 5.25 0.49 -25.90
CA LYS A 26 5.42 -0.78 -26.63
C LYS A 26 5.59 -1.94 -25.65
N ASN A 27 5.47 -3.17 -26.16
CA ASN A 27 5.67 -4.40 -25.40
C ASN A 27 4.78 -4.46 -24.15
N SER A 28 3.47 -4.38 -24.36
CA SER A 28 2.48 -4.47 -23.28
C SER A 28 2.50 -5.83 -22.59
N TRP A 29 1.95 -5.87 -21.38
CA TRP A 29 1.68 -7.06 -20.56
C TRP A 29 2.90 -7.72 -19.93
N LEU A 30 3.81 -8.28 -20.74
CA LEU A 30 4.87 -9.16 -20.24
C LEU A 30 6.11 -8.37 -19.82
N THR A 31 5.98 -7.62 -18.73
CA THR A 31 7.07 -6.87 -18.12
C THR A 31 7.07 -6.96 -16.60
N GLY A 32 8.26 -7.02 -16.00
CA GLY A 32 8.44 -6.93 -14.55
C GLY A 32 7.98 -5.61 -13.94
N THR A 33 7.71 -4.58 -14.77
CA THR A 33 7.12 -3.31 -14.33
C THR A 33 5.85 -3.54 -13.53
N ALA A 34 5.00 -4.51 -13.91
CA ALA A 34 3.78 -4.79 -13.17
C ALA A 34 4.04 -5.17 -11.71
N SER A 35 4.94 -6.13 -11.49
CA SER A 35 5.30 -6.61 -10.15
C SER A 35 5.94 -5.50 -9.32
N TRP A 36 6.83 -4.71 -9.91
CA TRP A 36 7.51 -3.62 -9.21
C TRP A 36 6.57 -2.48 -8.86
N THR A 37 5.69 -2.08 -9.77
CA THR A 37 4.70 -1.03 -9.52
C THR A 37 3.71 -1.46 -8.43
N MET A 38 3.23 -2.70 -8.45
CA MET A 38 2.36 -3.22 -7.39
C MET A 38 3.08 -3.16 -6.03
N LYS A 39 4.32 -3.68 -5.97
CA LYS A 39 5.11 -3.67 -4.74
C LYS A 39 5.42 -2.26 -4.24
N ALA A 40 5.78 -1.34 -5.14
CA ALA A 40 6.03 0.06 -4.79
C ALA A 40 4.76 0.73 -4.24
N ALA A 41 3.62 0.54 -4.91
CA ALA A 41 2.35 1.11 -4.50
C ALA A 41 1.90 0.58 -3.13
N THR A 42 1.89 -0.74 -2.93
CA THR A 42 1.35 -1.35 -1.71
C THR A 42 2.31 -1.25 -0.53
N ASP A 43 3.57 -1.61 -0.72
CA ASP A 43 4.50 -1.82 0.39
C ASP A 43 5.20 -0.52 0.80
N TRP A 44 5.32 0.44 -0.12
CA TRP A 44 6.17 1.63 0.07
C TRP A 44 5.41 2.95 0.00
N ILE A 45 4.48 3.13 -0.95
CA ILE A 45 3.63 4.34 -1.02
C ILE A 45 2.53 4.26 0.03
N LEU A 46 1.67 3.25 -0.05
CA LEU A 46 0.67 2.98 1.00
C LEU A 46 1.34 2.50 2.28
N GLY A 47 2.54 1.90 2.17
CA GLY A 47 3.39 1.58 3.31
C GLY A 47 2.93 0.35 4.11
N ILE A 48 2.16 -0.55 3.51
CA ILE A 48 1.58 -1.73 4.20
C ILE A 48 2.35 -2.95 3.75
N ARG A 49 3.34 -3.36 4.54
CA ARG A 49 4.30 -4.41 4.16
C ARG A 49 4.33 -5.55 5.16
N SER A 50 4.35 -6.77 4.66
CA SER A 50 4.58 -7.95 5.50
C SER A 50 6.01 -7.94 6.02
N ASP A 51 6.17 -8.11 7.32
CA ASP A 51 7.46 -8.27 8.00
C ASP A 51 7.53 -9.69 8.63
N PHE A 52 8.70 -10.11 9.09
CA PHE A 52 8.88 -11.42 9.72
C PHE A 52 7.97 -11.57 10.95
N HIS A 53 7.93 -10.54 11.79
CA HIS A 53 7.22 -10.57 13.08
C HIS A 53 5.84 -9.91 13.07
N GLY A 54 5.37 -9.38 11.94
CA GLY A 54 4.11 -8.64 11.91
C GLY A 54 3.77 -7.99 10.58
N LEU A 55 2.74 -7.16 10.58
CA LEU A 55 2.39 -6.30 9.44
C LEU A 55 2.88 -4.89 9.74
N LYS A 56 3.88 -4.41 9.00
CA LYS A 56 4.46 -3.08 9.21
C LYS A 56 3.69 -2.03 8.43
N ILE A 57 3.38 -0.93 9.11
CA ILE A 57 2.70 0.24 8.55
C ILE A 57 3.67 1.41 8.52
N ASN A 58 3.90 2.01 7.35
CA ASN A 58 4.78 3.15 7.19
C ASN A 58 4.47 3.92 5.89
N PRO A 59 3.31 4.60 5.80
CA PRO A 59 2.86 5.27 4.59
C PRO A 59 3.81 6.41 4.19
N CYS A 60 4.04 6.54 2.88
CA CYS A 60 4.75 7.64 2.26
C CYS A 60 3.90 8.17 1.10
N ILE A 61 2.94 9.04 1.43
CA ILE A 61 1.88 9.48 0.52
C ILE A 61 2.07 10.95 0.12
N PRO A 62 1.37 11.41 -0.94
CA PRO A 62 1.30 12.83 -1.24
C PRO A 62 0.67 13.62 -0.09
N LYS A 63 1.22 14.80 0.24
CA LYS A 63 0.72 15.68 1.31
C LYS A 63 -0.76 16.02 1.17
N LYS A 64 -1.27 16.11 -0.06
CA LYS A 64 -2.67 16.44 -0.37
C LYS A 64 -3.69 15.36 0.01
N TRP A 65 -3.26 14.16 0.42
CA TRP A 65 -4.19 13.11 0.82
C TRP A 65 -4.60 13.27 2.27
N ASP A 66 -5.90 13.42 2.53
CA ASP A 66 -6.47 13.51 3.88
C ASP A 66 -6.54 12.15 4.57
N LYS A 67 -6.90 11.12 3.81
CA LYS A 67 -7.12 9.77 4.31
C LYS A 67 -7.12 8.73 3.19
N PHE A 68 -6.86 7.48 3.54
CA PHE A 68 -7.11 6.34 2.68
C PHE A 68 -7.44 5.09 3.51
N ARG A 69 -8.02 4.07 2.89
CA ARG A 69 -8.40 2.81 3.53
C ARG A 69 -7.91 1.60 2.73
N VAL A 70 -7.38 0.59 3.41
CA VAL A 70 -6.89 -0.65 2.81
C VAL A 70 -7.40 -1.84 3.59
N THR A 71 -7.94 -2.83 2.90
CA THR A 71 -8.22 -4.16 3.47
C THR A 71 -7.08 -5.10 3.09
N ARG A 72 -6.33 -5.58 4.09
CA ARG A 72 -5.20 -6.48 3.89
C ARG A 72 -5.46 -7.82 4.55
N TYR A 73 -5.54 -8.87 3.74
CA TYR A 73 -5.49 -10.25 4.20
C TYR A 73 -4.03 -10.62 4.50
N PHE A 74 -3.73 -11.03 5.74
CA PHE A 74 -2.38 -11.37 6.16
C PHE A 74 -2.38 -12.44 7.24
N ARG A 75 -1.74 -13.59 6.95
CA ARG A 75 -1.51 -14.69 7.91
C ARG A 75 -2.78 -15.11 8.68
N ASN A 76 -3.84 -15.45 7.96
CA ASN A 76 -5.15 -15.86 8.52
C ASN A 76 -5.83 -14.81 9.40
N ALA A 77 -5.75 -13.53 9.02
CA ALA A 77 -6.52 -12.45 9.62
C ALA A 77 -6.74 -11.34 8.57
N ILE A 78 -7.77 -10.52 8.78
CA ILE A 78 -8.12 -9.39 7.92
C ILE A 78 -7.84 -8.09 8.68
N TYR A 79 -6.98 -7.24 8.14
CA TYR A 79 -6.66 -5.93 8.70
C TYR A 79 -7.38 -4.86 7.90
N ASP A 80 -8.27 -4.12 8.56
CA ASP A 80 -8.99 -3.00 7.97
C ASP A 80 -8.32 -1.70 8.39
N ILE A 81 -7.43 -1.21 7.53
CA ILE A 81 -6.47 -0.15 7.85
C ILE A 81 -7.01 1.17 7.34
N GLN A 82 -7.29 2.09 8.26
CA GLN A 82 -7.72 3.44 8.01
C GLN A 82 -6.59 4.40 8.39
N VAL A 83 -6.05 5.11 7.40
CA VAL A 83 -4.98 6.09 7.61
C VAL A 83 -5.55 7.49 7.46
N GLN A 84 -5.23 8.36 8.42
CA GLN A 84 -5.61 9.78 8.44
C GLN A 84 -4.36 10.66 8.50
N ASN A 85 -4.38 11.78 7.77
CA ASN A 85 -3.25 12.70 7.62
C ASN A 85 -3.68 14.16 7.82
N PRO A 86 -4.13 14.54 9.04
CA PRO A 86 -4.65 15.88 9.30
C PRO A 86 -3.57 16.99 9.18
N GLU A 87 -2.30 16.64 9.38
CA GLU A 87 -1.17 17.57 9.30
C GLU A 87 -0.56 17.64 7.89
N HIS A 88 -1.17 16.97 6.89
CA HIS A 88 -0.72 16.95 5.49
C HIS A 88 0.77 16.63 5.33
N ARG A 89 1.24 15.64 6.08
CA ARG A 89 2.64 15.16 6.04
C ARG A 89 2.78 14.12 4.94
N SER A 90 3.99 13.99 4.40
CA SER A 90 4.24 12.97 3.37
C SER A 90 4.56 11.61 3.99
N LYS A 91 5.19 11.61 5.17
CA LYS A 91 5.62 10.42 5.89
C LYS A 91 5.70 10.75 7.38
N GLY A 92 5.53 9.75 8.22
CA GLY A 92 5.51 9.89 9.67
C GLY A 92 4.22 9.31 10.26
N ILE A 93 4.35 8.60 11.38
CA ILE A 93 3.22 8.05 12.12
C ILE A 93 3.27 8.61 13.52
N LYS A 94 2.17 9.25 13.91
CA LYS A 94 1.96 9.80 15.24
C LYS A 94 1.33 8.77 16.18
N LEU A 95 0.39 7.98 15.67
CA LEU A 95 -0.36 7.01 16.48
C LEU A 95 -0.84 5.83 15.65
N VAL A 96 -0.80 4.64 16.23
CA VAL A 96 -1.43 3.43 15.71
C VAL A 96 -2.34 2.84 16.77
N LYS A 97 -3.59 2.52 16.39
CA LYS A 97 -4.55 1.79 17.22
C LYS A 97 -4.99 0.53 16.51
N VAL A 98 -5.05 -0.58 17.23
CA VAL A 98 -5.59 -1.85 16.75
C VAL A 98 -6.68 -2.29 17.71
N ASP A 99 -7.91 -2.48 17.21
CA ASP A 99 -9.08 -2.83 18.02
C ASP A 99 -9.25 -1.92 19.26
N ASN A 100 -9.07 -0.61 19.03
CA ASN A 100 -9.07 0.46 20.04
C ASN A 100 -7.90 0.48 21.04
N ILE A 101 -6.94 -0.43 20.93
CA ILE A 101 -5.73 -0.46 21.78
C ILE A 101 -4.58 0.27 21.07
N ILE A 102 -3.97 1.24 21.75
CA ILE A 102 -2.80 1.97 21.24
C ILE A 102 -1.59 1.03 21.17
N LYS A 103 -0.84 1.11 20.08
CA LYS A 103 0.44 0.41 19.91
C LYS A 103 1.60 1.39 19.94
N GLU A 104 2.67 1.00 20.62
CA GLU A 104 3.91 1.80 20.72
C GLU A 104 4.70 1.82 19.41
N ASN A 105 4.56 0.78 18.61
CA ASN A 105 5.27 0.63 17.34
C ASN A 105 4.28 0.56 16.16
N ASN A 106 4.84 0.65 14.96
CA ASN A 106 4.10 0.52 13.72
C ASN A 106 4.11 -0.90 13.14
N LEU A 107 4.41 -1.90 13.97
CA LEU A 107 4.42 -3.31 13.62
C LEU A 107 3.22 -4.00 14.26
N LEU A 108 2.19 -4.25 13.47
CA LEU A 108 0.98 -4.90 13.95
C LEU A 108 1.25 -6.37 14.24
N PRO A 109 0.70 -6.92 15.35
CA PRO A 109 0.87 -8.32 15.71
C PRO A 109 0.17 -9.23 14.69
N VAL A 110 0.55 -10.51 14.70
CA VAL A 110 -0.03 -11.53 13.84
C VAL A 110 -1.13 -12.27 14.62
N PHE A 111 -2.40 -11.99 14.32
CA PHE A 111 -3.53 -12.58 15.05
C PHE A 111 -3.82 -14.05 14.73
N LYS A 112 -3.80 -14.44 13.45
CA LYS A 112 -4.09 -15.80 12.94
C LYS A 112 -5.47 -16.38 13.32
N ASP A 113 -6.41 -15.56 13.77
CA ASP A 113 -7.69 -15.99 14.32
C ASP A 113 -8.85 -16.04 13.30
N GLY A 114 -8.59 -15.72 12.04
CA GLY A 114 -9.57 -15.65 10.96
C GLY A 114 -10.50 -14.44 11.04
N LYS A 115 -10.28 -13.52 11.99
CA LYS A 115 -11.17 -12.38 12.24
C LYS A 115 -10.69 -11.12 11.52
N LYS A 116 -11.56 -10.12 11.57
CA LYS A 116 -11.30 -8.77 11.08
C LYS A 116 -10.91 -7.87 12.24
N HIS A 117 -9.78 -7.19 12.10
CA HIS A 117 -9.25 -6.23 13.07
C HIS A 117 -9.31 -4.81 12.50
N ASP A 118 -9.80 -3.87 13.30
CA ASP A 118 -9.85 -2.46 12.92
C ASP A 118 -8.52 -1.79 13.28
N VAL A 119 -7.88 -1.17 12.28
CA VAL A 119 -6.59 -0.51 12.44
C VAL A 119 -6.75 0.95 12.08
N LYS A 120 -6.53 1.85 13.06
CA LYS A 120 -6.55 3.30 12.84
C LYS A 120 -5.14 3.85 12.96
N VAL A 121 -4.70 4.57 11.93
CA VAL A 121 -3.36 5.15 11.83
C VAL A 121 -3.50 6.65 11.67
N LEU A 122 -2.82 7.40 12.53
CA LEU A 122 -2.73 8.85 12.44
C LEU A 122 -1.31 9.22 12.02
N MET A 123 -1.19 9.92 10.90
CA MET A 123 0.08 10.51 10.44
C MET A 123 0.36 11.83 11.17
N GLY A 124 1.64 12.16 11.30
CA GLY A 124 2.20 13.38 11.90
C GLY A 124 3.72 13.43 11.70
#